data_AF-A0A8E2AXH5-F1
#
_entry.id   AF-A0A8E2AXH5-F1
#
_cell.length_a   1.000
_cell.length_b   1.000
_cell.length_c   1.000
_cell.angle_alpha   90.00
_cell.angle_beta   90.00
_cell.angle_gamma   90.00
#
_symmetry.space_group_name_H-M   'P 1'
#
loop_
_entity.id
_entity.type
_entity.pdbx_description
1 polymer ?
#
loop_
_entity_poly.entity_id
_entity_poly.type
_entity_poly.pdbx_seq_one_letter_code
_entity_poly.pdbx_strand_id
1 'polypeptide(L)'
;MNISAYYRIPPELTDRIIDFLHGDAPSLRVCCLTCRSWLPSSRFHLFYSVKLDAACKYQAFDQLLRCSPYLGPYVKEFILDMPPHPPDTLFMSIARRLGAVKLLRIQGWARHVDQDTFAAIGPVTDMTIWASFSHLSDLVALLNAYPHLEKLTLWSVMCGRDHISVPENRVPFSTLRQLRMDGGNETVSSKLFTRPLPSLEALSLTAYNAVDLSALCRLLDDIGSSLHDLDISIWYRVQDIDDSVARLANSLNNCPKLRTIDIASSSLAWTAQILPQVTQAERIALSTRHSHIYDLDCLAGLLSEAHFPRLRSLTFHFGSSHHYENTTRSRQWIQAAMKKRFAGLHARGILSISFS
;
A
#
# COMPACT_ATOMS: atom_id res chain seq x y z
N MET A 1 -7.42 -18.69 59.75
CA MET A 1 -6.76 -17.79 58.79
C MET A 1 -6.43 -18.59 57.55
N ASN A 2 -6.95 -18.23 56.38
CA ASN A 2 -6.42 -18.74 55.11
C ASN A 2 -6.36 -17.57 54.12
N ILE A 3 -5.29 -16.80 54.23
CA ILE A 3 -4.93 -15.74 53.29
C ILE A 3 -4.10 -16.40 52.21
N SER A 4 -4.77 -16.89 51.16
CA SER A 4 -4.14 -17.04 49.85
C SER A 4 -5.12 -16.47 48.82
N ALA A 5 -5.27 -15.15 48.86
CA ALA A 5 -5.75 -14.41 47.71
C ALA A 5 -4.74 -14.68 46.59
N TYR A 6 -5.04 -15.68 45.74
CA TYR A 6 -4.28 -15.89 44.52
C TYR A 6 -4.33 -14.56 43.76
N TYR A 7 -3.20 -13.86 43.70
CA TYR A 7 -2.98 -12.75 42.78
C TYR A 7 -3.06 -13.33 41.36
N ARG A 8 -4.28 -13.56 40.89
CA ARG A 8 -4.54 -13.87 39.49
C ARG A 8 -4.31 -12.56 38.76
N ILE A 9 -3.29 -12.56 37.90
CA ILE A 9 -3.06 -11.48 36.97
C ILE A 9 -4.37 -11.28 36.20
N PRO A 10 -4.93 -10.05 36.17
CA PRO A 10 -6.11 -9.75 35.38
C PRO A 10 -5.95 -10.23 33.92
N PRO A 11 -7.01 -10.76 33.29
CA PRO A 11 -6.96 -11.19 31.90
C PRO A 11 -6.39 -10.13 30.96
N GLU A 12 -6.71 -8.85 31.18
CA GLU A 12 -6.23 -7.72 30.38
C GLU A 12 -4.71 -7.55 30.43
N LEU A 13 -4.10 -7.82 31.60
CA LEU A 13 -2.64 -7.78 31.75
C LEU A 13 -1.99 -9.00 31.12
N THR A 14 -2.64 -10.16 31.21
CA THR A 14 -2.19 -11.40 30.55
C THR A 14 -2.21 -11.23 29.02
N ASP A 15 -3.29 -10.67 28.49
CA ASP A 15 -3.46 -10.39 27.06
C ASP A 15 -2.37 -9.43 26.60
N ARG A 16 -2.12 -8.34 27.33
CA ARG A 16 -1.00 -7.43 27.04
C ARG A 16 0.36 -8.13 27.06
N ILE A 17 0.61 -9.06 27.99
CA ILE A 17 1.87 -9.81 28.02
C ILE A 17 2.02 -10.66 26.75
N ILE A 18 0.96 -11.37 26.36
CA ILE A 18 0.95 -12.21 25.16
C ILE A 18 1.02 -11.36 23.89
N ASP A 19 0.44 -10.17 23.89
CA ASP A 19 0.53 -9.22 22.79
C ASP A 19 1.97 -8.83 22.46
N PHE A 20 2.87 -8.78 23.45
CA PHE A 20 4.31 -8.54 23.18
C PHE A 20 5.01 -9.72 22.48
N LEU A 21 4.38 -10.89 22.42
CA LEU A 21 4.89 -12.07 21.72
C LEU A 21 4.39 -12.16 20.26
N HIS A 22 3.75 -11.12 19.73
CA HIS A 22 3.32 -11.07 18.33
C HIS A 22 4.51 -11.37 17.40
N GLY A 23 4.36 -12.39 16.54
CA GLY A 23 5.43 -12.85 15.64
C GLY A 23 6.37 -13.91 16.20
N ASP A 24 6.36 -14.20 17.52
CA ASP A 24 7.11 -15.30 18.14
C ASP A 24 6.25 -16.57 18.28
N ALA A 25 6.05 -17.26 17.14
CA ALA A 25 5.23 -18.47 17.10
C ALA A 25 5.70 -19.58 18.07
N PRO A 26 7.01 -19.86 18.25
CA PRO A 26 7.47 -20.79 19.29
C PRO A 26 6.99 -20.43 20.69
N SER A 27 7.18 -19.19 21.14
CA SER A 27 6.75 -18.76 22.48
C SER A 27 5.23 -18.78 22.63
N LEU A 28 4.49 -18.38 21.60
CA LEU A 28 3.02 -18.43 21.60
C LEU A 28 2.49 -19.87 21.70
N ARG A 29 3.15 -20.85 21.07
CA ARG A 29 2.79 -22.27 21.21
C ARG A 29 3.01 -22.77 22.63
N VAL A 30 4.10 -22.36 23.29
CA VAL A 30 4.32 -22.66 24.70
C VAL A 30 3.22 -22.02 25.56
N CYS A 31 2.86 -20.76 25.29
CA CYS A 31 1.78 -20.05 25.98
C CYS A 31 0.41 -20.74 25.83
N CYS A 32 0.13 -21.39 24.69
CA CYS A 32 -1.08 -22.19 24.52
C CYS A 32 -1.14 -23.41 25.46
N LEU A 33 0.01 -23.89 25.92
CA LEU A 33 0.14 -25.08 26.77
C LEU A 33 0.27 -24.75 28.25
N THR A 34 0.53 -23.49 28.63
CA THR A 34 0.70 -23.10 30.04
C THR A 34 -0.60 -23.15 30.82
N CYS A 35 -1.65 -22.49 30.34
CA CYS A 35 -2.98 -22.51 30.97
C CYS A 35 -4.10 -22.09 30.01
N ARG A 36 -5.36 -22.38 30.41
CA ARG A 36 -6.54 -22.10 29.58
C ARG A 36 -6.80 -20.61 29.34
N SER A 37 -6.41 -19.73 30.27
CA SER A 37 -6.64 -18.28 30.12
C SER A 37 -5.72 -17.64 29.09
N TRP A 38 -4.55 -18.23 28.79
CA TRP A 38 -3.60 -17.71 27.81
C TRP A 38 -3.91 -18.19 26.38
N LEU A 39 -4.72 -19.24 26.28
CA LEU A 39 -5.02 -19.92 25.03
C LEU A 39 -5.73 -19.03 24.00
N PRO A 40 -6.75 -18.21 24.33
CA PRO A 40 -7.44 -17.38 23.33
C PRO A 40 -6.49 -16.38 22.67
N SER A 41 -5.75 -15.62 23.48
CA SER A 41 -4.84 -14.56 23.01
C SER A 41 -3.64 -15.15 22.28
N SER A 42 -3.12 -16.29 22.74
CA SER A 42 -2.04 -16.99 22.04
C SER A 42 -2.50 -17.53 20.67
N ARG A 43 -3.71 -18.11 20.59
CA ARG A 43 -4.30 -18.56 19.32
C ARG A 43 -4.58 -17.39 18.38
N PHE A 44 -5.04 -16.27 18.92
CA PHE A 44 -5.24 -15.06 18.12
C PHE A 44 -3.97 -14.69 17.37
N HIS A 45 -2.84 -14.54 18.05
CA HIS A 45 -1.58 -14.19 17.39
C HIS A 45 -1.04 -15.30 16.47
N LEU A 46 -1.20 -16.57 16.84
CA LEU A 46 -0.74 -17.71 16.01
C LEU A 46 -1.50 -17.85 14.68
N PHE A 47 -2.79 -17.55 14.67
CA PHE A 47 -3.65 -17.74 13.51
C PHE A 47 -4.08 -16.42 12.83
N TYR A 48 -3.63 -15.27 13.34
CA TYR A 48 -3.96 -13.95 12.80
C TYR A 48 -3.62 -13.83 11.31
N SER A 49 -2.42 -14.24 10.92
CA SER A 49 -1.91 -14.17 9.55
C SER A 49 -1.58 -15.57 9.05
N VAL A 50 -2.21 -16.01 7.96
CA VAL A 50 -2.00 -17.32 7.34
C VAL A 50 -1.53 -17.15 5.90
N LYS A 51 -0.41 -17.77 5.58
CA LYS A 51 0.16 -17.82 4.22
C LYS A 51 0.10 -19.22 3.64
N LEU A 52 -0.54 -19.35 2.48
CA LEU A 52 -0.60 -20.59 1.70
C LEU A 52 0.18 -20.41 0.39
N ASP A 53 1.38 -20.97 0.33
CA ASP A 53 2.32 -20.86 -0.80
C ASP A 53 2.80 -22.21 -1.36
N ALA A 54 2.21 -23.31 -0.89
CA ALA A 54 2.52 -24.65 -1.36
C ALA A 54 1.32 -25.57 -1.17
N ALA A 55 1.11 -26.52 -2.09
CA ALA A 55 -0.02 -27.46 -2.05
C ALA A 55 -0.16 -28.22 -0.70
N CYS A 56 0.96 -28.61 -0.09
CA CYS A 56 0.96 -29.26 1.22
C CYS A 56 0.42 -28.35 2.35
N LYS A 57 0.62 -27.03 2.26
CA LYS A 57 0.07 -26.07 3.22
C LYS A 57 -1.44 -25.94 3.08
N TYR A 58 -1.96 -25.94 1.85
CA TYR A 58 -3.42 -25.97 1.63
C TYR A 58 -4.04 -27.22 2.27
N GLN A 59 -3.47 -28.40 2.01
CA GLN A 59 -3.96 -29.66 2.58
C GLN A 59 -3.91 -29.68 4.11
N ALA A 60 -2.76 -29.31 4.70
CA ALA A 60 -2.59 -29.28 6.14
C ALA A 60 -3.55 -28.29 6.81
N PHE A 61 -3.77 -27.12 6.18
CA PHE A 61 -4.65 -26.10 6.72
C PHE A 61 -6.13 -26.48 6.57
N ASP A 62 -6.54 -27.07 5.46
CA ASP A 62 -7.90 -27.62 5.31
C ASP A 62 -8.16 -28.70 6.38
N GLN A 63 -7.22 -29.63 6.59
CA GLN A 63 -7.34 -30.64 7.63
C GLN A 63 -7.46 -30.02 9.02
N LEU A 64 -6.64 -29.01 9.32
CA LEU A 64 -6.71 -28.27 10.58
C LEU A 64 -8.08 -27.61 10.79
N LEU A 65 -8.60 -26.90 9.79
CA LEU A 65 -9.90 -26.22 9.89
C LEU A 65 -11.07 -27.20 9.94
N ARG A 66 -10.94 -28.42 9.39
CA ARG A 66 -11.92 -29.50 9.59
C ARG A 66 -11.93 -30.01 11.02
N CYS A 67 -10.75 -30.23 11.60
CA CYS A 67 -10.62 -30.70 12.99
C CYS A 67 -10.90 -29.61 14.03
N SER A 68 -10.70 -28.34 13.69
CA SER A 68 -10.81 -27.21 14.61
C SER A 68 -11.39 -25.97 13.88
N PRO A 69 -12.67 -25.99 13.50
CA PRO A 69 -13.29 -24.93 12.70
C PRO A 69 -13.33 -23.57 13.39
N TYR A 70 -13.31 -23.54 14.73
CA TYR A 70 -13.23 -22.30 15.51
C TYR A 70 -11.92 -21.53 15.31
N LEU A 71 -10.91 -22.11 14.65
CA LEU A 71 -9.67 -21.42 14.31
C LEU A 71 -9.84 -20.48 13.10
N GLY A 72 -10.78 -20.74 12.21
CA GLY A 72 -10.99 -19.93 11.01
C GLY A 72 -11.28 -18.45 11.30
N PRO A 73 -12.19 -18.12 12.23
CA PRO A 73 -12.46 -16.73 12.62
C PRO A 73 -11.28 -15.95 13.20
N TYR A 74 -10.19 -16.62 13.62
CA TYR A 74 -8.97 -15.94 14.06
C TYR A 74 -8.13 -15.40 12.89
N VAL A 75 -8.32 -15.92 11.68
CA VAL A 75 -7.59 -15.45 10.49
C VAL A 75 -8.13 -14.09 10.06
N LYS A 76 -7.27 -13.07 10.15
CA LYS A 76 -7.57 -11.68 9.77
C LYS A 76 -6.78 -11.22 8.55
N GLU A 77 -5.59 -11.78 8.37
CA GLU A 77 -4.77 -11.61 7.18
C GLU A 77 -4.58 -12.96 6.48
N PHE A 78 -4.89 -12.98 5.19
CA PHE A 78 -4.76 -14.18 4.38
C PHE A 78 -3.91 -13.88 3.16
N ILE A 79 -2.82 -14.65 3.01
CA ILE A 79 -1.82 -14.47 1.96
C ILE A 79 -1.86 -15.70 1.06
N LEU A 80 -2.27 -15.49 -0.18
CA LEU A 80 -2.40 -16.52 -1.20
C LEU A 80 -1.28 -16.36 -2.22
N ASP A 81 -0.40 -17.34 -2.30
CA ASP A 81 0.42 -17.54 -3.48
C ASP A 81 -0.36 -18.42 -4.47
N MET A 82 -0.60 -17.89 -5.65
CA MET A 82 -1.32 -18.55 -6.73
C MET A 82 -0.30 -19.24 -7.65
N PRO A 83 0.15 -20.49 -7.36
CA PRO A 83 0.22 -21.52 -8.43
C PRO A 83 0.16 -23.00 -7.96
N PRO A 84 -0.04 -24.00 -8.87
CA PRO A 84 -0.92 -24.08 -10.03
C PRO A 84 -2.27 -24.74 -9.62
N HIS A 85 -3.19 -24.92 -10.57
CA HIS A 85 -4.59 -25.36 -10.36
C HIS A 85 -4.83 -26.26 -9.15
N PRO A 86 -5.65 -25.83 -8.17
CA PRO A 86 -6.09 -26.74 -7.15
C PRO A 86 -7.10 -27.73 -7.77
N PRO A 87 -7.36 -28.89 -7.16
CA PRO A 87 -8.75 -29.29 -7.06
C PRO A 87 -9.43 -28.14 -6.30
N ASP A 88 -10.20 -27.30 -6.99
CA ASP A 88 -10.88 -26.09 -6.46
C ASP A 88 -11.60 -26.34 -5.13
N THR A 89 -11.93 -27.59 -4.83
CA THR A 89 -12.54 -28.09 -3.59
C THR A 89 -11.74 -27.79 -2.31
N LEU A 90 -10.41 -27.83 -2.33
CA LEU A 90 -9.62 -27.54 -1.12
C LEU A 90 -9.72 -26.07 -0.73
N PHE A 91 -9.53 -25.17 -1.70
CA PHE A 91 -9.65 -23.74 -1.47
C PHE A 91 -11.07 -23.35 -1.06
N MET A 92 -12.09 -23.90 -1.73
CA MET A 92 -13.50 -23.73 -1.35
C MET A 92 -13.77 -24.15 0.10
N SER A 93 -13.21 -25.29 0.54
CA SER A 93 -13.37 -25.79 1.91
C SER A 93 -12.72 -24.87 2.94
N ILE A 94 -11.53 -24.35 2.65
CA ILE A 94 -10.83 -23.39 3.50
C ILE A 94 -11.61 -22.09 3.58
N ALA A 95 -11.95 -21.49 2.44
CA ALA A 95 -12.62 -20.19 2.36
C ALA A 95 -13.89 -20.15 3.20
N ARG A 96 -14.76 -21.16 3.09
CA ARG A 96 -16.02 -21.28 3.84
C ARG A 96 -15.85 -21.36 5.36
N ARG A 97 -14.65 -21.64 5.86
CA ARG A 97 -14.36 -21.75 7.29
C ARG A 97 -13.68 -20.51 7.87
N LEU A 98 -13.20 -19.58 7.04
CA LEU A 98 -12.52 -18.37 7.51
C LEU A 98 -13.51 -17.30 7.97
N GLY A 99 -14.35 -16.79 7.05
CA GLY A 99 -15.46 -15.87 7.29
C GLY A 99 -15.13 -14.50 7.91
N ALA A 100 -13.89 -14.25 8.34
CA ALA A 100 -13.54 -13.09 9.15
C ALA A 100 -12.25 -12.38 8.73
N VAL A 101 -11.74 -12.70 7.53
CA VAL A 101 -10.55 -12.06 6.94
C VAL A 101 -10.87 -10.62 6.54
N LYS A 102 -9.93 -9.72 6.86
CA LYS A 102 -9.99 -8.28 6.59
C LYS A 102 -8.93 -7.83 5.58
N LEU A 103 -7.76 -8.48 5.61
CA LEU A 103 -6.61 -8.19 4.77
C LEU A 103 -6.35 -9.39 3.84
N LEU A 104 -6.40 -9.18 2.53
CA LEU A 104 -6.14 -10.21 1.52
C LEU A 104 -4.93 -9.83 0.68
N ARG A 105 -3.92 -10.70 0.64
CA ARG A 105 -2.77 -10.55 -0.26
C ARG A 105 -2.77 -11.68 -1.26
N ILE A 106 -2.67 -11.36 -2.54
CA ILE A 106 -2.64 -12.33 -3.62
C ILE A 106 -1.37 -12.10 -4.42
N GLN A 107 -0.60 -13.15 -4.65
CA GLN A 107 0.62 -13.11 -5.46
C GLN A 107 0.63 -14.28 -6.46
N GLY A 108 1.44 -14.19 -7.52
CA GLY A 108 1.61 -15.29 -8.48
C GLY A 108 0.72 -15.17 -9.73
N TRP A 109 0.13 -16.27 -10.19
CA TRP A 109 -0.68 -16.32 -11.41
C TRP A 109 -2.07 -16.94 -11.17
N ALA A 110 -3.12 -16.18 -11.49
CA ALA A 110 -4.51 -16.54 -11.24
C ALA A 110 -5.29 -16.84 -12.54
N ARG A 111 -6.19 -17.82 -12.46
CA ARG A 111 -7.19 -18.15 -13.49
C ARG A 111 -8.44 -18.74 -12.85
N HIS A 112 -9.59 -18.61 -13.50
CA HIS A 112 -10.88 -19.16 -13.05
C HIS A 112 -11.25 -18.70 -11.63
N VAL A 113 -11.19 -17.39 -11.39
CA VAL A 113 -11.57 -16.83 -10.10
C VAL A 113 -13.07 -16.98 -9.87
N ASP A 114 -13.45 -17.73 -8.84
CA ASP A 114 -14.83 -17.88 -8.40
C ASP A 114 -15.20 -16.84 -7.34
N GLN A 115 -16.09 -15.90 -7.70
CA GLN A 115 -16.46 -14.77 -6.84
C GLN A 115 -17.04 -15.22 -5.48
N ASP A 116 -17.90 -16.24 -5.46
CA ASP A 116 -18.56 -16.70 -4.23
C ASP A 116 -17.57 -17.36 -3.26
N THR A 117 -16.61 -18.10 -3.79
CA THR A 117 -15.54 -18.70 -3.00
C THR A 117 -14.68 -17.62 -2.34
N PHE A 118 -14.31 -16.57 -3.08
CA PHE A 118 -13.57 -15.46 -2.49
C PHE A 118 -14.43 -14.69 -1.48
N ALA A 119 -15.71 -14.44 -1.75
CA ALA A 119 -16.61 -13.76 -0.82
C ALA A 119 -16.75 -14.51 0.53
N ALA A 120 -16.65 -15.83 0.52
CA ALA A 120 -16.71 -16.65 1.74
C ALA A 120 -15.50 -16.47 2.68
N ILE A 121 -14.37 -15.98 2.18
CA ILE A 121 -13.14 -15.76 2.97
C ILE A 121 -13.37 -14.73 4.08
N GLY A 122 -14.18 -13.71 3.81
CA GLY A 122 -14.58 -12.72 4.80
C GLY A 122 -14.81 -11.33 4.20
N PRO A 123 -15.19 -10.35 5.04
CA PRO A 123 -15.42 -8.98 4.63
C PRO A 123 -14.10 -8.22 4.45
N VAL A 124 -13.35 -8.55 3.39
CA VAL A 124 -12.06 -7.93 3.08
C VAL A 124 -12.25 -6.44 2.81
N THR A 125 -11.44 -5.63 3.48
CA THR A 125 -11.42 -4.17 3.36
C THR A 125 -10.09 -3.65 2.82
N ASP A 126 -9.03 -4.46 2.87
CA ASP A 126 -7.71 -4.14 2.32
C ASP A 126 -7.21 -5.29 1.47
N MET A 127 -6.91 -5.00 0.21
CA MET A 127 -6.43 -5.97 -0.76
C MET A 127 -5.11 -5.51 -1.39
N THR A 128 -4.11 -6.40 -1.37
CA THR A 128 -2.88 -6.25 -2.14
C THR A 128 -2.79 -7.34 -3.20
N ILE A 129 -2.62 -6.94 -4.45
CA ILE A 129 -2.48 -7.84 -5.59
C ILE A 129 -1.10 -7.64 -6.20
N TRP A 130 -0.29 -8.69 -6.17
CA TRP A 130 0.97 -8.83 -6.91
C TRP A 130 0.91 -10.08 -7.78
N ALA A 131 -0.12 -10.13 -8.62
CA ALA A 131 -0.44 -11.30 -9.41
C ALA A 131 -0.82 -10.93 -10.83
N SER A 132 -0.56 -11.85 -11.75
CA SER A 132 -1.05 -11.79 -13.13
C SER A 132 -2.31 -12.63 -13.28
N PHE A 133 -3.22 -12.21 -14.14
CA PHE A 133 -4.49 -12.88 -14.40
C PHE A 133 -4.55 -13.34 -15.85
N SER A 134 -5.11 -14.52 -16.07
CA SER A 134 -5.32 -15.04 -17.43
C SER A 134 -6.31 -14.16 -18.21
N HIS A 135 -7.33 -13.66 -17.53
CA HIS A 135 -8.38 -12.79 -18.09
C HIS A 135 -8.64 -11.59 -17.17
N LEU A 136 -9.10 -10.47 -17.73
CA LEU A 136 -9.54 -9.34 -16.90
C LEU A 136 -10.78 -9.69 -16.08
N SER A 137 -11.62 -10.59 -16.60
CA SER A 137 -12.79 -11.10 -15.90
C SER A 137 -12.44 -11.76 -14.57
N ASP A 138 -11.30 -12.43 -14.46
CA ASP A 138 -10.83 -13.04 -13.21
C ASP A 138 -10.53 -11.96 -12.15
N LEU A 139 -9.88 -10.87 -12.55
CA LEU A 139 -9.64 -9.72 -11.68
C LEU A 139 -10.95 -9.02 -11.28
N VAL A 140 -11.88 -8.86 -12.22
CA VAL A 140 -13.19 -8.27 -11.94
C VAL A 140 -14.01 -9.14 -10.97
N ALA A 141 -14.03 -10.47 -11.16
CA ALA A 141 -14.70 -11.40 -10.26
C ALA A 141 -14.12 -11.31 -8.84
N LEU A 142 -12.79 -11.23 -8.72
CA LEU A 142 -12.10 -11.02 -7.45
C LEU A 142 -12.53 -9.72 -6.76
N LEU A 143 -12.54 -8.60 -7.49
CA LEU A 143 -12.91 -7.30 -6.92
C LEU A 143 -14.40 -7.23 -6.56
N ASN A 144 -15.27 -7.89 -7.32
CA ASN A 144 -16.70 -7.98 -7.04
C ASN A 144 -17.01 -8.83 -5.80
N ALA A 145 -16.12 -9.73 -5.38
CA ALA A 145 -16.26 -10.47 -4.13
C ALA A 145 -16.21 -9.56 -2.89
N TYR A 146 -15.67 -8.34 -3.02
CA TYR A 146 -15.42 -7.44 -1.88
C TYR A 146 -15.94 -6.02 -2.14
N PRO A 147 -17.26 -5.80 -2.04
CA PRO A 147 -17.89 -4.51 -2.33
C PRO A 147 -17.63 -3.38 -1.33
N HIS A 148 -17.04 -3.70 -0.18
CA HIS A 148 -16.70 -2.73 0.87
C HIS A 148 -15.19 -2.50 0.97
N LEU A 149 -14.47 -2.67 -0.15
CA LEU A 149 -13.03 -2.50 -0.20
C LEU A 149 -12.64 -1.03 0.02
N GLU A 150 -11.84 -0.77 1.06
CA GLU A 150 -11.37 0.57 1.43
C GLU A 150 -9.97 0.85 0.89
N LYS A 151 -9.13 -0.18 0.78
CA LYS A 151 -7.74 -0.07 0.33
C LYS A 151 -7.46 -1.10 -0.76
N LEU A 152 -6.93 -0.64 -1.89
CA LEU A 152 -6.51 -1.49 -3.00
C LEU A 152 -5.08 -1.13 -3.39
N THR A 153 -4.22 -2.14 -3.41
CA THR A 153 -2.84 -2.01 -3.87
C THR A 153 -2.59 -2.97 -5.02
N LEU A 154 -2.17 -2.45 -6.18
CA LEU A 154 -1.88 -3.20 -7.40
C LEU A 154 -0.38 -3.08 -7.70
N TRP A 155 0.35 -4.19 -7.66
CA TRP A 155 1.77 -4.28 -8.00
C TRP A 155 1.94 -5.06 -9.31
N SER A 156 2.25 -4.35 -10.40
CA SER A 156 2.52 -4.94 -11.72
C SER A 156 1.47 -5.97 -12.17
N VAL A 157 0.18 -5.62 -12.02
CA VAL A 157 -0.92 -6.53 -12.33
C VAL A 157 -1.14 -6.57 -13.84
N MET A 158 -0.82 -7.71 -14.44
CA MET A 158 -1.06 -7.94 -15.87
C MET A 158 -2.29 -8.82 -16.06
N CYS A 159 -3.17 -8.43 -16.99
CA CYS A 159 -4.30 -9.24 -17.41
C CYS A 159 -4.14 -9.63 -18.88
N GLY A 160 -4.33 -10.92 -19.19
CA GLY A 160 -4.45 -11.37 -20.57
C GLY A 160 -5.66 -10.73 -21.27
N ARG A 161 -5.70 -10.81 -22.60
CA ARG A 161 -6.83 -10.28 -23.38
C ARG A 161 -8.04 -11.17 -23.21
N ASP A 162 -9.19 -10.57 -22.96
CA ASP A 162 -10.46 -11.27 -23.09
C ASP A 162 -10.81 -11.37 -24.58
N HIS A 163 -11.18 -12.56 -25.05
CA HIS A 163 -11.74 -12.76 -26.39
C HIS A 163 -13.19 -12.30 -26.49
N ILE A 164 -13.79 -11.93 -25.35
CA ILE A 164 -15.19 -11.54 -25.19
C ILE A 164 -15.19 -10.21 -24.44
N SER A 165 -15.96 -9.23 -24.90
CA SER A 165 -16.11 -7.94 -24.23
C SER A 165 -16.53 -8.16 -22.77
N VAL A 166 -15.66 -7.80 -21.82
CA VAL A 166 -16.02 -7.74 -20.41
C VAL A 166 -17.17 -6.74 -20.29
N PRO A 167 -18.31 -7.11 -19.69
CA PRO A 167 -19.37 -6.14 -19.45
C PRO A 167 -18.78 -4.96 -18.67
N GLU A 168 -18.89 -3.74 -19.21
CA GLU A 168 -18.29 -2.49 -18.71
C GLU A 168 -18.84 -2.01 -17.35
N ASN A 169 -19.35 -2.92 -16.54
CA ASN A 169 -20.16 -2.61 -15.37
C ASN A 169 -19.89 -3.64 -14.28
N ARG A 170 -19.34 -3.19 -13.13
CA ARG A 170 -19.78 -3.51 -11.75
C ARG A 170 -18.70 -3.50 -10.68
N VAL A 171 -17.47 -3.03 -10.93
CA VAL A 171 -16.49 -3.01 -9.82
C VAL A 171 -16.96 -2.04 -8.72
N PRO A 172 -17.12 -2.50 -7.47
CA PRO A 172 -17.81 -1.77 -6.40
C PRO A 172 -16.87 -0.82 -5.64
N PHE A 173 -16.24 0.13 -6.33
CA PHE A 173 -15.33 1.09 -5.69
C PHE A 173 -16.02 2.27 -4.99
N SER A 174 -17.23 2.07 -4.45
CA SER A 174 -17.97 3.14 -3.76
C SER A 174 -17.35 3.53 -2.42
N THR A 175 -16.62 2.61 -1.78
CA THR A 175 -16.01 2.79 -0.46
C THR A 175 -14.47 2.90 -0.50
N LEU A 176 -13.88 2.83 -1.69
CA LEU A 176 -12.43 2.84 -1.86
C LEU A 176 -11.86 4.21 -1.47
N ARG A 177 -11.02 4.22 -0.42
CA ARG A 177 -10.37 5.42 0.12
C ARG A 177 -8.91 5.53 -0.28
N GLN A 178 -8.23 4.40 -0.47
CA GLN A 178 -6.82 4.36 -0.82
C GLN A 178 -6.59 3.46 -2.03
N LEU A 179 -5.95 4.02 -3.06
CA LEU A 179 -5.54 3.29 -4.25
C LEU A 179 -4.03 3.45 -4.44
N ARG A 180 -3.32 2.33 -4.51
CA ARG A 180 -1.90 2.30 -4.87
C ARG A 180 -1.68 1.46 -6.12
N MET A 181 -0.93 2.00 -7.07
CA MET A 181 -0.64 1.36 -8.35
C MET A 181 0.87 1.45 -8.64
N ASP A 182 1.55 0.33 -8.56
CA ASP A 182 2.98 0.23 -8.85
C ASP A 182 3.21 -0.41 -10.22
N GLY A 183 3.45 0.42 -11.25
CA GLY A 183 3.89 0.04 -12.61
C GLY A 183 3.06 -0.98 -13.39
N GLY A 184 3.10 -0.96 -14.72
CA GLY A 184 2.62 -2.08 -15.55
C GLY A 184 1.11 -2.38 -15.45
N ASN A 185 0.33 -1.45 -14.91
CA ASN A 185 -1.12 -1.58 -14.71
C ASN A 185 -1.91 -0.84 -15.81
N GLU A 186 -1.35 -0.62 -17.00
CA GLU A 186 -1.98 0.19 -18.05
C GLU A 186 -3.35 -0.35 -18.48
N THR A 187 -3.41 -1.64 -18.81
CA THR A 187 -4.66 -2.31 -19.21
C THR A 187 -5.67 -2.36 -18.07
N VAL A 188 -5.21 -2.46 -16.83
CA VAL A 188 -6.06 -2.48 -15.64
C VAL A 188 -6.61 -1.08 -15.35
N SER A 189 -5.75 -0.06 -15.36
CA SER A 189 -6.13 1.33 -15.06
C SER A 189 -7.14 1.88 -16.07
N SER A 190 -6.85 1.69 -17.35
CA SER A 190 -7.71 2.18 -18.44
C SER A 190 -9.08 1.53 -18.51
N LYS A 191 -9.25 0.33 -17.96
CA LYS A 191 -10.50 -0.43 -18.03
C LYS A 191 -11.28 -0.45 -16.71
N LEU A 192 -10.61 -0.50 -15.56
CA LEU A 192 -11.27 -0.61 -14.26
C LEU A 192 -11.64 0.75 -13.66
N PHE A 193 -10.85 1.79 -13.95
CA PHE A 193 -11.06 3.12 -13.37
C PHE A 193 -11.61 4.10 -14.41
N THR A 194 -12.60 3.65 -15.19
CA THR A 194 -13.32 4.48 -16.17
C THR A 194 -14.46 5.29 -15.55
N ARG A 195 -14.66 5.17 -14.23
CA ARG A 195 -15.71 5.83 -13.46
C ARG A 195 -15.13 6.58 -12.29
N PRO A 196 -15.80 7.66 -11.85
CA PRO A 196 -15.37 8.43 -10.70
C PRO A 196 -15.31 7.55 -9.45
N LEU A 197 -14.26 7.75 -8.64
CA LEU A 197 -14.03 7.09 -7.37
C LEU A 197 -14.39 8.08 -6.24
N PRO A 198 -15.67 8.16 -5.81
CA PRO A 198 -16.19 9.30 -5.05
C PRO A 198 -15.59 9.43 -3.64
N SER A 199 -15.10 8.31 -3.07
CA SER A 199 -14.58 8.24 -1.71
C SER A 199 -13.06 8.22 -1.65
N LEU A 200 -12.37 8.36 -2.78
CA LEU A 200 -10.93 8.21 -2.84
C LEU A 200 -10.23 9.44 -2.23
N GLU A 201 -9.46 9.19 -1.18
CA GLU A 201 -8.77 10.20 -0.37
C GLU A 201 -7.25 10.16 -0.58
N ALA A 202 -6.68 8.98 -0.88
CA ALA A 202 -5.26 8.79 -1.10
C ALA A 202 -4.96 8.02 -2.40
N LEU A 203 -4.03 8.54 -3.20
CA LEU A 203 -3.54 7.93 -4.43
C LEU A 203 -2.02 7.81 -4.39
N SER A 204 -1.49 6.63 -4.70
CA SER A 204 -0.06 6.39 -4.83
C SER A 204 0.19 5.73 -6.19
N LEU A 205 1.05 6.30 -7.02
CA LEU A 205 1.36 5.75 -8.34
C LEU A 205 2.84 5.81 -8.65
N THR A 206 3.37 4.66 -9.11
CA THR A 206 4.72 4.56 -9.66
C THR A 206 4.67 4.49 -11.19
N ALA A 207 5.30 5.45 -11.86
CA ALA A 207 5.39 5.54 -13.32
C ALA A 207 6.80 5.13 -13.80
N TYR A 208 6.84 4.08 -14.64
CA TYR A 208 8.06 3.58 -15.29
C TYR A 208 8.13 3.92 -16.77
N ASN A 209 7.08 4.53 -17.34
CA ASN A 209 7.01 5.00 -18.71
C ASN A 209 5.94 6.11 -18.85
N ALA A 210 5.87 6.74 -20.03
CA ALA A 210 4.90 7.81 -20.32
C ALA A 210 3.42 7.35 -20.26
N VAL A 211 3.18 6.03 -20.40
CA VAL A 211 1.83 5.48 -20.40
C VAL A 211 1.28 5.35 -18.99
N ASP A 212 2.10 4.91 -18.03
CA ASP A 212 1.76 4.93 -16.60
C ASP A 212 1.42 6.36 -16.14
N LEU A 213 2.20 7.34 -16.59
CA LEU A 213 1.96 8.76 -16.27
C LEU A 213 0.67 9.28 -16.93
N SER A 214 0.37 8.89 -18.17
CA SER A 214 -0.89 9.22 -18.82
C SER A 214 -2.11 8.61 -18.11
N ALA A 215 -1.96 7.43 -17.51
CA ALA A 215 -2.99 6.83 -16.66
C ALA A 215 -3.18 7.64 -15.36
N LEU A 216 -2.09 8.07 -14.72
CA LEU A 216 -2.15 8.97 -13.55
C LEU A 216 -2.92 10.26 -13.85
N CYS A 217 -2.57 10.95 -14.94
CA CYS A 217 -3.23 12.22 -15.28
C CYS A 217 -4.74 12.03 -15.48
N ARG A 218 -5.16 10.98 -16.19
CA ARG A 218 -6.60 10.66 -16.34
C ARG A 218 -7.30 10.43 -15.00
N LEU A 219 -6.68 9.66 -14.11
CA LEU A 219 -7.22 9.41 -12.78
C LEU A 219 -7.35 10.72 -11.99
N LEU A 220 -6.31 11.57 -11.99
CA LEU A 220 -6.32 12.86 -11.30
C LEU A 220 -7.39 13.81 -11.85
N ASP A 221 -7.62 13.81 -13.16
CA ASP A 221 -8.68 14.62 -13.77
C ASP A 221 -10.08 14.21 -13.27
N ASP A 222 -10.29 12.92 -13.00
CA ASP A 222 -11.58 12.39 -12.52
C ASP A 222 -11.76 12.51 -10.99
N ILE A 223 -10.69 12.33 -10.21
CA ILE A 223 -10.76 12.19 -8.73
C ILE A 223 -10.14 13.36 -7.95
N GLY A 224 -9.50 14.32 -8.62
CA GLY A 224 -8.69 15.35 -7.96
C GLY A 224 -9.44 16.12 -6.87
N SER A 225 -10.73 16.38 -7.08
CA SER A 225 -11.55 17.18 -6.14
C SER A 225 -11.78 16.56 -4.75
N SER A 226 -11.57 15.24 -4.59
CA SER A 226 -11.68 14.53 -3.31
C SER A 226 -10.32 14.14 -2.69
N LEU A 227 -9.23 14.29 -3.45
CA LEU A 227 -7.92 13.77 -3.07
C LEU A 227 -7.25 14.64 -1.99
N HIS A 228 -6.73 13.97 -0.95
CA HIS A 228 -6.02 14.60 0.18
C HIS A 228 -4.54 14.22 0.20
N ASP A 229 -4.21 12.98 -0.14
CA ASP A 229 -2.85 12.47 -0.12
C ASP A 229 -2.46 11.93 -1.50
N LEU A 230 -1.31 12.38 -2.00
CA LEU A 230 -0.80 11.98 -3.31
C LEU A 230 0.67 11.59 -3.19
N ASP A 231 1.01 10.40 -3.66
CA ASP A 231 2.36 9.88 -3.73
C ASP A 231 2.67 9.53 -5.20
N ILE A 232 3.66 10.20 -5.77
CA ILE A 232 4.04 10.07 -7.16
C ILE A 232 5.50 9.69 -7.24
N SER A 233 5.76 8.50 -7.78
CA SER A 233 7.11 7.98 -8.01
C SER A 233 7.39 7.84 -9.50
N ILE A 234 8.41 8.53 -10.02
CA ILE A 234 8.69 8.60 -11.47
C ILE A 234 10.11 8.14 -11.72
N TRP A 235 10.25 7.01 -12.41
CA TRP A 235 11.53 6.32 -12.58
C TRP A 235 11.99 6.18 -14.04
N TYR A 236 11.34 6.83 -14.99
CA TYR A 236 11.73 6.79 -16.40
C TYR A 236 12.58 7.99 -16.80
N ARG A 237 13.68 7.72 -17.52
CA ARG A 237 14.54 8.77 -18.06
C ARG A 237 13.88 9.33 -19.31
N VAL A 238 13.44 10.57 -19.24
CA VAL A 238 12.95 11.28 -20.42
C VAL A 238 14.16 11.71 -21.25
N GLN A 239 14.22 11.20 -22.48
CA GLN A 239 14.95 11.89 -23.54
C GLN A 239 14.06 13.07 -23.93
N ASP A 240 14.64 14.28 -23.89
CA ASP A 240 13.98 15.58 -23.98
C ASP A 240 12.76 15.63 -24.93
N ILE A 241 11.74 16.39 -24.51
CA ILE A 241 10.45 16.70 -25.18
C ILE A 241 9.31 15.72 -24.85
N ASP A 242 8.83 15.75 -23.62
CA ASP A 242 7.50 15.18 -23.33
C ASP A 242 6.70 16.17 -22.47
N ASP A 243 5.60 16.69 -23.04
CA ASP A 243 4.61 17.55 -22.37
C ASP A 243 3.92 16.86 -21.17
N SER A 244 4.26 15.59 -20.93
CA SER A 244 3.92 14.79 -19.76
C SER A 244 3.96 15.52 -18.42
N VAL A 245 5.01 16.31 -18.15
CA VAL A 245 5.12 17.07 -16.88
C VAL A 245 4.12 18.22 -16.83
N ALA A 246 3.98 18.95 -17.94
CA ALA A 246 3.00 20.03 -18.05
C ALA A 246 1.57 19.50 -17.91
N ARG A 247 1.29 18.33 -18.50
CA ARG A 247 0.01 17.63 -18.34
C ARG A 247 -0.25 17.22 -16.90
N LEU A 248 0.74 16.64 -16.22
CA LEU A 248 0.62 16.30 -14.80
C LEU A 248 0.37 17.55 -13.94
N ALA A 249 1.12 18.63 -14.18
CA ALA A 249 0.94 19.92 -13.52
C ALA A 249 -0.49 20.46 -13.72
N ASN A 250 -1.03 20.36 -14.93
CA ASN A 250 -2.41 20.75 -15.22
C ASN A 250 -3.42 19.87 -14.47
N SER A 251 -3.24 18.55 -14.43
CA SER A 251 -4.13 17.65 -13.67
C SER A 251 -4.07 17.90 -12.16
N LEU A 252 -2.92 18.33 -11.62
CA LEU A 252 -2.79 18.68 -10.21
C LEU A 252 -3.58 19.93 -9.81
N ASN A 253 -3.85 20.85 -10.74
CA ASN A 253 -4.76 21.98 -10.48
C ASN A 253 -6.18 21.53 -10.14
N ASN A 254 -6.57 20.32 -10.55
CA ASN A 254 -7.84 19.72 -10.19
C ASN A 254 -7.87 19.16 -8.75
N CYS A 255 -6.79 19.32 -7.97
CA CYS A 255 -6.63 18.76 -6.62
C CYS A 255 -6.62 19.83 -5.48
N PRO A 256 -7.69 20.61 -5.29
CA PRO A 256 -7.70 21.73 -4.33
C PRO A 256 -7.66 21.31 -2.85
N LYS A 257 -8.01 20.05 -2.54
CA LYS A 257 -8.01 19.51 -1.17
C LYS A 257 -6.72 18.80 -0.78
N LEU A 258 -5.74 18.76 -1.68
CA LEU A 258 -4.48 18.07 -1.45
C LEU A 258 -3.73 18.66 -0.27
N ARG A 259 -3.42 17.82 0.72
CA ARG A 259 -2.69 18.19 1.95
C ARG A 259 -1.30 17.58 2.00
N THR A 260 -1.15 16.35 1.52
CA THR A 260 0.12 15.65 1.51
C THR A 260 0.51 15.35 0.07
N ILE A 261 1.74 15.66 -0.29
CA ILE A 261 2.34 15.24 -1.55
C ILE A 261 3.72 14.63 -1.31
N ASP A 262 3.93 13.42 -1.81
CA ASP A 262 5.23 12.78 -1.90
C ASP A 262 5.62 12.70 -3.38
N ILE A 263 6.83 13.16 -3.71
CA ILE A 263 7.36 13.14 -5.07
C ILE A 263 8.73 12.46 -5.04
N ALA A 264 8.80 11.25 -5.59
CA ALA A 264 10.05 10.62 -5.94
C ALA A 264 10.31 10.79 -7.44
N SER A 265 11.43 11.40 -7.79
CA SER A 265 11.79 11.63 -9.21
C SER A 265 13.29 11.53 -9.40
N SER A 266 13.69 11.00 -10.56
CA SER A 266 15.09 11.10 -11.01
C SER A 266 15.50 12.50 -11.50
N SER A 267 14.55 13.43 -11.63
CA SER A 267 14.77 14.80 -12.11
C SER A 267 14.13 15.83 -11.19
N LEU A 268 14.95 16.71 -10.61
CA LEU A 268 14.47 17.82 -9.79
C LEU A 268 13.76 18.91 -10.60
N ALA A 269 14.02 18.99 -11.92
CA ALA A 269 13.32 19.92 -12.80
C ALA A 269 11.81 19.62 -12.86
N TRP A 270 11.42 18.34 -12.74
CA TRP A 270 10.02 17.92 -12.70
C TRP A 270 9.35 18.40 -11.41
N THR A 271 10.03 18.17 -10.29
CA THR A 271 9.58 18.65 -8.98
C THR A 271 9.38 20.17 -9.00
N ALA A 272 10.28 20.92 -9.63
CA ALA A 272 10.17 22.38 -9.75
C ALA A 272 8.95 22.85 -10.58
N GLN A 273 8.51 22.09 -11.58
CA GLN A 273 7.31 22.41 -12.37
C GLN A 273 6.00 22.02 -11.67
N ILE A 274 6.04 20.97 -10.85
CA ILE A 274 4.87 20.43 -10.14
C ILE A 274 4.53 21.26 -8.89
N LEU A 275 5.54 21.61 -8.09
CA LEU A 275 5.35 22.28 -6.80
C LEU A 275 4.46 23.54 -6.85
N PRO A 276 4.58 24.44 -7.85
CA PRO A 276 3.73 25.62 -7.94
C PRO A 276 2.22 25.33 -8.02
N GLN A 277 1.82 24.13 -8.44
CA GLN A 277 0.40 23.75 -8.58
C GLN A 277 -0.21 23.19 -7.28
N VAL A 278 0.62 22.99 -6.24
CA VAL A 278 0.22 22.33 -4.98
C VAL A 278 0.54 23.17 -3.74
N THR A 279 0.51 24.50 -3.88
CA THR A 279 0.82 25.49 -2.82
C THR A 279 -0.03 25.35 -1.55
N GLN A 280 -1.18 24.68 -1.65
CA GLN A 280 -2.08 24.34 -0.55
C GLN A 280 -1.55 23.23 0.39
N ALA A 281 -0.51 22.49 -0.01
CA ALA A 281 -0.01 21.34 0.72
C ALA A 281 0.53 21.71 2.11
N GLU A 282 0.18 20.88 3.11
CA GLU A 282 0.69 20.97 4.48
C GLU A 282 1.93 20.11 4.69
N ARG A 283 2.08 19.04 3.92
CA ARG A 283 3.20 18.11 3.99
C ARG A 283 3.75 17.83 2.61
N ILE A 284 5.04 18.02 2.45
CA ILE A 284 5.76 17.72 1.21
C ILE A 284 6.89 16.76 1.54
N ALA A 285 6.95 15.62 0.86
CA ALA A 285 8.07 14.70 0.88
C ALA A 285 8.70 14.68 -0.51
N LEU A 286 10.02 14.78 -0.58
CA LEU A 286 10.78 14.78 -1.83
C LEU A 286 11.85 13.70 -1.75
N SER A 287 11.77 12.71 -2.62
CA SER A 287 12.77 11.66 -2.74
C SER A 287 13.69 11.93 -3.93
N THR A 288 15.00 12.06 -3.65
CA THR A 288 16.02 12.37 -4.67
C THR A 288 17.31 11.59 -4.42
N ARG A 289 18.21 11.54 -5.41
CA ARG A 289 19.53 10.91 -5.28
C ARG A 289 20.55 11.89 -4.73
N HIS A 290 21.57 11.38 -4.03
CA HIS A 290 22.66 12.20 -3.46
C HIS A 290 23.31 13.14 -4.50
N SER A 291 23.47 12.69 -5.74
CA SER A 291 24.11 13.43 -6.83
C SER A 291 23.41 14.74 -7.20
N HIS A 292 22.12 14.88 -6.88
CA HIS A 292 21.32 16.04 -7.27
C HIS A 292 21.26 17.16 -6.20
N ILE A 293 22.03 17.04 -5.13
CA ILE A 293 22.01 18.04 -4.04
C ILE A 293 22.41 19.45 -4.50
N TYR A 294 23.24 19.55 -5.53
CA TYR A 294 23.71 20.83 -6.06
C TYR A 294 22.59 21.60 -6.75
N ASP A 295 21.66 20.91 -7.42
CA ASP A 295 20.57 21.50 -8.21
C ASP A 295 19.36 21.95 -7.34
N LEU A 296 19.43 21.79 -6.01
CA LEU A 296 18.33 22.12 -5.09
C LEU A 296 18.13 23.64 -4.88
N ASP A 297 18.99 24.51 -5.40
CA ASP A 297 18.86 25.96 -5.22
C ASP A 297 17.59 26.52 -5.88
N CYS A 298 17.19 25.95 -7.02
CA CYS A 298 15.92 26.27 -7.67
C CYS A 298 14.72 25.92 -6.78
N LEU A 299 14.78 24.77 -6.10
CA LEU A 299 13.71 24.32 -5.20
C LEU A 299 13.64 25.14 -3.91
N ALA A 300 14.76 25.69 -3.43
CA ALA A 300 14.79 26.52 -2.24
C ALA A 300 13.94 27.79 -2.38
N GLY A 301 13.95 28.41 -3.57
CA GLY A 301 13.07 29.55 -3.87
C GLY A 301 11.60 29.16 -3.91
N LEU A 302 11.28 28.03 -4.55
CA LEU A 302 9.91 27.54 -4.71
C LEU A 302 9.28 27.06 -3.40
N LEU A 303 10.06 26.43 -2.52
CA LEU A 303 9.60 25.92 -1.21
C LEU A 303 9.62 26.99 -0.11
N SER A 304 9.75 28.27 -0.49
CA SER A 304 9.69 29.37 0.46
C SER A 304 8.29 29.56 1.04
N GLU A 305 8.23 30.15 2.23
CA GLU A 305 6.96 30.44 2.93
C GLU A 305 6.00 31.31 2.12
N ALA A 306 6.53 32.20 1.28
CA ALA A 306 5.71 33.02 0.38
C ALA A 306 4.86 32.17 -0.58
N HIS A 307 5.37 31.00 -0.98
CA HIS A 307 4.70 30.11 -1.91
C HIS A 307 3.92 28.99 -1.19
N PHE A 308 4.37 28.58 0.00
CA PHE A 308 3.73 27.51 0.79
C PHE A 308 3.40 27.96 2.22
N PRO A 309 2.37 28.80 2.40
CA PRO A 309 2.02 29.37 3.71
C PRO A 309 1.47 28.33 4.70
N ARG A 310 0.98 27.18 4.21
CA ARG A 310 0.39 26.10 5.02
C ARG A 310 1.37 24.97 5.36
N LEU A 311 2.61 25.04 4.89
CA LEU A 311 3.59 23.97 5.05
C LEU A 311 3.95 23.76 6.53
N ARG A 312 3.76 22.54 7.01
CA ARG A 312 4.04 22.09 8.38
C ARG A 312 5.13 21.04 8.44
N SER A 313 5.33 20.29 7.35
CA SER A 313 6.40 19.29 7.24
C SER A 313 6.99 19.30 5.84
N LEU A 314 8.32 19.36 5.77
CA LEU A 314 9.08 19.18 4.54
C LEU A 314 10.12 18.09 4.80
N THR A 315 9.99 16.95 4.11
CA THR A 315 10.93 15.84 4.25
C THR A 315 11.71 15.65 2.97
N PHE A 316 13.04 15.55 3.09
CA PHE A 316 13.90 15.08 2.00
C PHE A 316 14.37 13.66 2.31
N HIS A 317 14.10 12.75 1.38
CA HIS A 317 14.56 11.38 1.38
C HIS A 317 15.69 11.24 0.37
N PHE A 318 16.89 10.91 0.84
CA PHE A 318 18.04 10.65 -0.03
C PHE A 318 18.25 9.15 -0.20
N GLY A 319 18.03 8.66 -1.42
CA GLY A 319 18.23 7.26 -1.78
C GLY A 319 19.71 6.91 -2.02
N SER A 320 20.11 5.65 -1.74
CA SER A 320 21.48 5.19 -1.93
C SER A 320 21.86 5.11 -3.42
N SER A 321 22.72 6.02 -3.87
CA SER A 321 23.55 5.85 -5.06
C SER A 321 24.71 4.87 -4.77
N HIS A 322 25.10 4.08 -5.77
CA HIS A 322 26.08 2.99 -5.69
C HIS A 322 27.25 3.20 -4.70
N HIS A 323 27.48 2.17 -3.88
CA HIS A 323 28.59 1.78 -2.98
C HIS A 323 29.65 2.75 -2.41
N TYR A 324 29.79 4.01 -2.86
CA TYR A 324 30.82 4.93 -2.38
C TYR A 324 30.27 6.20 -1.69
N GLU A 325 28.98 6.51 -1.82
CA GLU A 325 28.42 7.78 -1.32
C GLU A 325 27.70 7.69 0.05
N ASN A 326 27.51 6.49 0.61
CA ASN A 326 26.72 6.29 1.84
C ASN A 326 27.56 6.28 3.14
N THR A 327 28.67 7.03 3.19
CA THR A 327 29.47 7.14 4.42
C THR A 327 28.77 8.06 5.43
N THR A 328 28.99 7.83 6.73
CA THR A 328 28.49 8.71 7.81
C THR A 328 28.89 10.18 7.57
N ARG A 329 30.09 10.40 7.03
CA ARG A 329 30.61 11.73 6.70
C ARG A 329 29.82 12.40 5.58
N SER A 330 29.47 11.67 4.52
CA SER A 330 28.63 12.16 3.44
C SER A 330 27.23 12.54 3.94
N ARG A 331 26.60 11.70 4.76
CA ARG A 331 25.27 11.97 5.35
C ARG A 331 25.28 13.24 6.23
N GLN A 332 26.30 13.39 7.07
CA GLN A 332 26.46 14.59 7.91
C GLN A 332 26.65 15.85 7.07
N TRP A 333 27.44 15.77 6.00
CA TRP A 333 27.64 16.89 5.09
C TRP A 333 26.33 17.30 4.39
N ILE A 334 25.56 16.32 3.88
CA ILE A 334 24.25 16.56 3.27
C ILE A 334 23.29 17.22 4.26
N GLN A 335 23.21 16.71 5.49
CA GLN A 335 22.40 17.31 6.53
C GLN A 335 22.79 18.77 6.78
N ALA A 336 24.09 19.07 6.90
CA ALA A 336 24.56 20.44 7.11
C ALA A 336 24.23 21.35 5.91
N ALA A 337 24.44 20.88 4.68
CA ALA A 337 24.15 21.62 3.47
C ALA A 337 22.65 21.96 3.34
N MET A 338 21.78 20.97 3.58
CA MET A 338 20.33 21.15 3.54
C MET A 338 19.83 22.11 4.62
N LYS A 339 20.33 21.97 5.86
CA LYS A 339 19.99 22.88 6.96
C LYS A 339 20.42 24.31 6.67
N LYS A 340 21.56 24.52 6.00
CA LYS A 340 22.00 25.85 5.57
C LYS A 340 21.11 26.42 4.47
N ARG A 341 20.78 25.61 3.45
CA ARG A 341 20.00 26.03 2.28
C ARG A 341 18.53 26.34 2.64
N PHE A 342 17.95 25.53 3.52
CA PHE A 342 16.58 25.69 4.02
C PHE A 342 16.56 26.19 5.47
N ALA A 343 17.45 27.13 5.82
CA ALA A 343 17.63 27.59 7.19
C ALA A 343 16.34 28.09 7.86
N GLY A 344 15.49 28.81 7.11
CA GLY A 344 14.20 29.29 7.61
C GLY A 344 13.24 28.15 7.97
N LEU A 345 13.17 27.10 7.14
CA LEU A 345 12.31 25.93 7.41
C LEU A 345 12.89 25.05 8.53
N HIS A 346 14.22 24.92 8.63
CA HIS A 346 14.88 24.20 9.71
C HIS A 346 14.71 24.89 11.06
N ALA A 347 14.85 26.22 11.12
CA ALA A 347 14.66 26.98 12.36
C ALA A 347 13.25 26.82 12.95
N ARG A 348 12.25 26.57 12.09
CA ARG A 348 10.85 26.31 12.47
C ARG A 348 10.56 24.84 12.82
N GLY A 349 11.53 23.94 12.68
CA GLY A 349 11.33 22.51 12.89
C GLY A 349 10.49 21.82 11.80
N ILE A 350 10.33 22.44 10.63
CA ILE A 350 9.55 21.92 9.50
C ILE A 350 10.37 20.93 8.66
N LEU A 351 11.68 21.15 8.57
CA LEU A 351 12.59 20.36 7.74
C LEU A 351 13.02 19.05 8.45
N SER A 352 12.73 17.92 7.81
CA SER A 352 13.26 16.59 8.14
C SER A 352 14.13 16.06 7.00
N ILE A 353 15.20 15.34 7.34
CA ILE A 353 16.13 14.76 6.37
C ILE A 353 16.39 13.33 6.78
N SER A 354 16.19 12.40 5.86
CA SER A 354 16.43 10.98 6.09
C SER A 354 17.17 10.34 4.91
N PHE A 355 17.78 9.19 5.20
CA PHE A 355 18.65 8.46 4.29
C PHE A 355 18.24 6.99 4.30
N SER A 356 18.29 6.34 3.13
CA SER A 356 18.14 4.88 2.99
C SER A 356 19.43 4.13 3.37
#